data_AF-A0A2R6BDI1-F1
#
_entry.id   AF-A0A2R6BDI1-F1
#
_cell.length_a   1.000
_cell.length_b   1.000
_cell.length_c   1.000
_cell.angle_alpha   90.00
_cell.angle_beta   90.00
_cell.angle_gamma   90.00
#
_symmetry.space_group_name_H-M   'P 1'
#
loop_
_entity.id
_entity.type
_entity.pdbx_description
1 polymer ?
#
loop_
_entity_poly.entity_id
_entity_poly.type
_entity_poly.pdbx_seq_one_letter_code
_entity_poly.pdbx_strand_id
1 'polypeptide(L)'
;MRKLRPRAGVSPVVATIILIAIFIAVVSAALGFTQTELTSYYAQSDLNQAQSFASNLAQAVNSVAFTFGRSLSIGYGFKYATIAYIPNVLVYTITVTAADNTYTFQIYTGILLVAISAHFYSLGQNYEQTIYPQKYTRLVSLGGAGSYSLAYSKEYFTSGQPYIYTVIAPIPLAINNTITLQAGSTQKTQYVTKIYLAQLVPGNQQEQPPQSCTQITPPKIGVVTYNVTTGYISTQGAGYASCTIANVESITVSASSASQLYPTSFFIFPSLQETIHPPSQGGEWQLQLYVGSVELGGG
;
A
#
# COMPACT_ATOMS: atom_id res chain seq x y z
N MET A 1 -49.87 25.05 -71.39
CA MET A 1 -49.88 24.08 -70.27
C MET A 1 -48.54 23.38 -70.20
N ARG A 2 -47.80 23.52 -69.08
CA ARG A 2 -46.45 22.94 -68.90
C ARG A 2 -46.60 21.53 -68.31
N LYS A 3 -46.22 20.48 -69.05
CA LYS A 3 -46.21 19.08 -68.56
C LYS A 3 -45.21 18.95 -67.41
N LEU A 4 -45.70 18.65 -66.20
CA LEU A 4 -44.85 18.28 -65.07
C LEU A 4 -44.31 16.85 -65.31
N ARG A 5 -42.99 16.67 -65.25
CA ARG A 5 -42.35 15.35 -65.30
C ARG A 5 -42.75 14.55 -64.04
N PRO A 6 -43.14 13.27 -64.16
CA PRO A 6 -43.31 12.44 -62.98
C PRO A 6 -41.95 12.26 -62.30
N ARG A 7 -41.84 12.69 -61.04
CA ARG A 7 -40.70 12.34 -60.18
C ARG A 7 -40.78 10.83 -59.95
N ALA A 8 -39.73 10.10 -60.35
CA ALA A 8 -39.60 8.68 -60.03
C ALA A 8 -39.62 8.53 -58.51
N GLY A 9 -40.69 7.94 -57.98
CA GLY A 9 -40.78 7.59 -56.56
C GLY A 9 -39.76 6.51 -56.26
N VAL A 10 -38.95 6.71 -55.23
CA VAL A 10 -38.04 5.69 -54.71
C VAL A 10 -38.91 4.48 -54.29
N SER A 11 -38.65 3.31 -54.86
CA SER A 11 -39.42 2.09 -54.57
C SER A 11 -39.39 1.79 -53.06
N PRO A 12 -40.51 1.37 -52.43
CA PRO A 12 -40.56 1.00 -51.01
C PRO A 12 -39.49 -0.01 -50.58
N VAL A 13 -39.05 -0.87 -51.51
CA VAL A 13 -37.98 -1.85 -51.30
C VAL A 13 -36.61 -1.17 -51.12
N VAL A 14 -36.34 -0.10 -51.87
CA VAL A 14 -35.09 0.66 -51.76
C VAL A 14 -35.07 1.45 -50.45
N ALA A 15 -36.20 2.05 -50.08
CA ALA A 15 -36.34 2.77 -48.81
C ALA A 15 -36.15 1.86 -47.58
N THR A 16 -36.70 0.63 -47.62
CA THR A 16 -36.54 -0.34 -46.53
C THR A 16 -35.10 -0.85 -46.39
N ILE A 17 -34.40 -1.11 -47.50
CA ILE A 17 -32.98 -1.49 -47.46
C ILE A 17 -32.12 -0.37 -46.86
N ILE A 18 -32.36 0.88 -47.28
CA ILE A 18 -31.65 2.05 -46.72
C ILE A 18 -31.91 2.16 -45.22
N LEU A 19 -33.16 1.98 -44.79
CA LEU A 19 -33.54 2.06 -43.37
C LEU A 19 -32.88 0.96 -42.54
N ILE A 20 -32.88 -0.29 -43.02
CA ILE A 20 -32.18 -1.40 -42.36
C ILE A 20 -30.68 -1.13 -42.26
N ALA A 21 -30.05 -0.64 -43.34
CA ALA A 21 -28.62 -0.32 -43.34
C ALA A 21 -28.27 0.77 -42.31
N ILE A 22 -29.10 1.82 -42.21
CA ILE A 22 -28.95 2.87 -41.20
C ILE A 22 -29.11 2.29 -39.78
N PHE A 23 -30.11 1.44 -39.54
CA PHE A 23 -30.31 0.81 -38.23
C PHE A 23 -29.11 -0.04 -37.82
N ILE A 24 -28.57 -0.87 -38.73
CA ILE A 24 -27.39 -1.68 -38.44
C ILE A 24 -26.18 -0.80 -38.12
N ALA A 25 -25.97 0.28 -38.88
CA ALA A 25 -24.86 1.20 -38.64
C ALA A 25 -24.98 1.90 -37.26
N VAL A 26 -26.18 2.37 -36.91
CA VAL A 26 -26.45 3.03 -35.63
C VAL A 26 -26.28 2.06 -34.45
N VAL A 27 -26.83 0.85 -34.55
CA VAL A 27 -26.69 -0.17 -33.50
C VAL A 27 -25.23 -0.58 -33.32
N SER A 28 -24.48 -0.76 -34.41
CA SER A 28 -23.06 -1.13 -34.33
C SER A 28 -22.23 -0.04 -33.68
N ALA A 29 -22.47 1.23 -34.04
CA ALA A 29 -21.83 2.37 -33.40
C ALA A 29 -22.18 2.43 -31.91
N ALA A 30 -23.46 2.27 -31.56
CA ALA A 30 -23.94 2.26 -30.18
C ALA A 30 -23.30 1.15 -29.35
N LEU A 31 -23.17 -0.07 -29.89
CA LEU A 31 -22.48 -1.18 -29.22
C LEU A 31 -20.99 -0.88 -29.00
N GLY A 32 -20.32 -0.29 -29.97
CA GLY A 32 -18.90 0.11 -29.83
C GLY A 32 -18.68 1.14 -28.73
N PHE A 33 -19.53 2.17 -28.67
CA PHE A 33 -19.50 3.16 -27.58
C PHE A 33 -19.86 2.52 -26.24
N THR A 34 -20.92 1.71 -26.19
CA THR A 34 -21.37 1.05 -24.96
C THR A 34 -20.30 0.12 -24.41
N GLN A 35 -19.60 -0.63 -25.26
CA GLN A 35 -18.51 -1.51 -24.84
C GLN A 35 -17.37 -0.72 -24.18
N THR A 36 -16.95 0.37 -24.79
CA THR A 36 -15.85 1.22 -24.29
C THR A 36 -16.22 1.88 -22.96
N GLU A 37 -17.44 2.42 -22.87
CA GLU A 37 -17.95 3.03 -21.65
C GLU A 37 -18.10 2.01 -20.52
N LEU A 38 -18.73 0.85 -20.79
CA LEU A 38 -18.91 -0.20 -19.79
C LEU A 38 -17.56 -0.69 -19.25
N THR A 39 -16.54 -0.85 -20.09
CA THR A 39 -15.20 -1.23 -19.62
C THR A 39 -14.60 -0.20 -18.67
N SER A 40 -14.77 1.09 -18.95
CA SER A 40 -14.33 2.18 -18.07
C SER A 40 -15.11 2.19 -16.74
N TYR A 41 -16.43 2.02 -16.77
CA TYR A 41 -17.26 1.95 -15.54
C TYR A 41 -16.86 0.79 -14.62
N TYR A 42 -16.58 -0.39 -15.19
CA TYR A 42 -16.10 -1.52 -14.39
C TYR A 42 -14.71 -1.27 -13.79
N ALA A 43 -13.78 -0.68 -14.55
CA ALA A 43 -12.45 -0.34 -14.03
C ALA A 43 -12.51 0.76 -12.94
N GLN A 44 -13.42 1.72 -13.07
CA GLN A 44 -13.73 2.71 -12.02
C GLN A 44 -14.31 2.05 -10.76
N SER A 45 -15.24 1.11 -10.94
CA SER A 45 -15.81 0.34 -9.84
C SER A 45 -14.73 -0.48 -9.12
N ASP A 46 -13.87 -1.16 -9.87
CA ASP A 46 -12.72 -1.90 -9.33
C ASP A 46 -11.77 -1.00 -8.56
N LEU A 47 -11.50 0.22 -9.03
CA LEU A 47 -10.65 1.16 -8.31
C LEU A 47 -11.26 1.58 -6.97
N ASN A 48 -12.55 1.92 -6.93
CA ASN A 48 -13.24 2.27 -5.68
C ASN A 48 -13.24 1.09 -4.69
N GLN A 49 -13.44 -0.12 -5.21
CA GLN A 49 -13.33 -1.35 -4.42
C GLN A 49 -11.91 -1.60 -3.93
N ALA A 50 -10.89 -1.37 -4.76
CA ALA A 50 -9.48 -1.53 -4.41
C ALA A 50 -9.07 -0.56 -3.31
N GLN A 51 -9.53 0.69 -3.39
CA GLN A 51 -9.29 1.69 -2.33
C GLN A 51 -9.94 1.29 -1.00
N SER A 52 -11.20 0.82 -1.04
CA SER A 52 -11.91 0.35 0.16
C SER A 52 -11.24 -0.90 0.75
N PHE A 53 -10.88 -1.85 -0.11
CA PHE A 53 -10.11 -3.05 0.25
C PHE A 53 -8.79 -2.68 0.92
N ALA A 54 -8.02 -1.77 0.31
CA ALA A 54 -6.72 -1.37 0.83
C ALA A 54 -6.81 -0.63 2.17
N SER A 55 -7.83 0.22 2.35
CA SER A 55 -8.11 0.86 3.63
C SER A 55 -8.39 -0.17 4.73
N ASN A 56 -9.28 -1.12 4.44
CA ASN A 56 -9.66 -2.17 5.39
C ASN A 56 -8.49 -3.11 5.69
N LEU A 57 -7.68 -3.45 4.68
CA LEU A 57 -6.52 -4.31 4.88
C LEU A 57 -5.41 -3.59 5.67
N ALA A 58 -5.14 -2.32 5.39
CA ALA A 58 -4.18 -1.55 6.18
C ALA A 58 -4.61 -1.41 7.65
N GLN A 59 -5.91 -1.26 7.91
CA GLN A 59 -6.47 -1.32 9.26
C GLN A 59 -6.34 -2.72 9.88
N ALA A 60 -6.53 -3.78 9.08
CA ALA A 60 -6.34 -5.15 9.53
C ALA A 60 -4.88 -5.42 9.92
N VAL A 61 -3.90 -5.01 9.09
CA VAL A 61 -2.46 -5.04 9.41
C VAL A 61 -2.22 -4.30 10.73
N ASN A 62 -2.79 -3.11 10.90
CA ASN A 62 -2.75 -2.34 12.14
C ASN A 62 -3.39 -2.99 13.37
N SER A 63 -4.19 -4.02 13.19
CA SER A 63 -4.82 -4.76 14.28
C SER A 63 -4.04 -6.02 14.67
N VAL A 64 -3.27 -6.59 13.73
CA VAL A 64 -2.66 -7.92 13.88
C VAL A 64 -1.14 -7.90 14.09
N ALA A 65 -0.40 -6.90 13.59
CA ALA A 65 1.07 -6.97 13.52
C ALA A 65 1.77 -7.21 14.86
N PHE A 66 1.22 -6.71 15.95
CA PHE A 66 1.76 -6.89 17.31
C PHE A 66 0.81 -7.69 18.22
N THR A 67 -0.17 -8.39 17.65
CA THR A 67 -1.07 -9.30 18.38
C THR A 67 -0.92 -10.72 17.83
N PHE A 68 -0.07 -11.51 18.46
CA PHE A 68 0.22 -12.88 18.03
C PHE A 68 -1.04 -13.74 17.97
N GLY A 69 -1.18 -14.51 16.89
CA GLY A 69 -2.31 -15.43 16.68
C GLY A 69 -3.62 -14.76 16.28
N ARG A 70 -3.68 -13.42 16.26
CA ARG A 70 -4.84 -12.71 15.71
C ARG A 70 -4.79 -12.72 14.19
N SER A 71 -5.91 -13.04 13.56
CA SER A 71 -6.07 -12.95 12.11
C SER A 71 -7.33 -12.19 11.72
N LEU A 72 -7.29 -11.53 10.57
CA LEU A 72 -8.41 -10.81 9.98
C LEU A 72 -8.41 -11.05 8.46
N SER A 73 -9.58 -11.30 7.88
CA SER A 73 -9.72 -11.56 6.45
C SER A 73 -10.57 -10.48 5.79
N ILE A 74 -10.08 -9.93 4.69
CA ILE A 74 -10.76 -8.92 3.90
C ILE A 74 -11.07 -9.51 2.53
N GLY A 75 -12.35 -9.56 2.18
CA GLY A 75 -12.81 -10.02 0.87
C GLY A 75 -12.60 -8.97 -0.22
N TYR A 76 -12.46 -9.43 -1.46
CA TYR A 76 -12.39 -8.58 -2.64
C TYR A 76 -13.12 -9.22 -3.83
N GLY A 77 -13.51 -8.38 -4.79
CA GLY A 77 -14.13 -8.78 -6.04
C GLY A 77 -13.78 -7.82 -7.16
N PHE A 78 -12.83 -8.20 -8.01
CA PHE A 78 -12.33 -7.40 -9.12
C PHE A 78 -12.58 -8.09 -10.46
N LYS A 79 -12.90 -7.29 -11.48
CA LYS A 79 -13.09 -7.76 -12.85
C LYS A 79 -11.83 -7.60 -13.70
N TYR A 80 -11.12 -6.49 -13.52
CA TYR A 80 -9.94 -6.07 -14.26
C TYR A 80 -8.73 -5.78 -13.38
N ALA A 81 -8.90 -5.75 -12.05
CA ALA A 81 -7.77 -5.60 -11.14
C ALA A 81 -7.10 -6.93 -10.81
N THR A 82 -5.79 -6.91 -10.59
CA THR A 82 -5.00 -8.05 -10.11
C THR A 82 -4.33 -7.69 -8.79
N ILE A 83 -4.31 -8.62 -7.82
CA ILE A 83 -3.60 -8.45 -6.55
C ILE A 83 -2.31 -9.25 -6.57
N ALA A 84 -1.21 -8.63 -6.14
CA ALA A 84 0.07 -9.30 -5.95
C ALA A 84 0.75 -8.83 -4.67
N TYR A 85 1.34 -9.77 -3.95
CA TYR A 85 2.33 -9.47 -2.92
C TYR A 85 3.72 -9.41 -3.59
N ILE A 86 4.39 -8.28 -3.41
CA ILE A 86 5.75 -8.06 -3.90
C ILE A 86 6.69 -8.10 -2.70
N PRO A 87 7.56 -9.12 -2.57
CA PRO A 87 8.47 -9.25 -1.43
C PRO A 87 9.63 -8.25 -1.48
N ASN A 88 10.15 -7.92 -0.30
CA ASN A 88 11.44 -7.24 -0.10
C ASN A 88 11.66 -6.00 -0.96
N VAL A 89 10.58 -5.29 -1.28
CA VAL A 89 10.63 -4.10 -2.12
C VAL A 89 11.06 -2.89 -1.30
N LEU A 90 10.68 -2.83 -0.03
CA LEU A 90 10.86 -1.66 0.83
C LEU A 90 11.81 -2.00 1.97
N VAL A 91 12.80 -1.13 2.18
CA VAL A 91 13.83 -1.28 3.21
C VAL A 91 13.80 -0.07 4.13
N TYR A 92 13.57 -0.33 5.41
CA TYR A 92 13.72 0.66 6.46
C TYR A 92 15.09 0.50 7.12
N THR A 93 15.91 1.55 7.09
CA THR A 93 17.17 1.60 7.82
C THR A 93 17.00 2.47 9.04
N ILE A 94 17.13 1.88 10.23
CA ILE A 94 17.06 2.59 11.51
C ILE A 94 18.47 2.67 12.07
N THR A 95 19.04 3.87 12.07
CA THR A 95 20.34 4.17 12.65
C THR A 95 20.15 4.84 14.00
N VAL A 96 20.77 4.29 15.03
CA VAL A 96 20.66 4.76 16.41
C VAL A 96 22.05 5.13 16.89
N THR A 97 22.26 6.42 17.12
CA THR A 97 23.49 6.90 17.75
C THR A 97 23.26 6.90 19.25
N ALA A 98 24.08 6.14 19.97
CA ALA A 98 24.17 6.13 21.43
C ALA A 98 25.57 6.57 21.86
N ALA A 99 25.72 6.95 23.14
CA ALA A 99 26.93 7.60 23.68
C ALA A 99 28.28 7.07 23.14
N ASP A 100 28.47 5.74 23.09
CA ASP A 100 29.72 5.12 22.65
C ASP A 100 29.60 4.29 21.36
N ASN A 101 28.39 4.12 20.81
CA ASN A 101 28.14 3.16 19.73
C ASN A 101 27.02 3.61 18.79
N THR A 102 27.17 3.27 17.51
CA THR A 102 26.11 3.40 16.51
C THR A 102 25.56 2.03 16.15
N TYR A 103 24.25 1.86 16.29
CA TYR A 103 23.54 0.64 15.91
C TYR A 103 22.76 0.88 14.62
N THR A 104 22.84 -0.04 13.67
CA THR A 104 22.10 0.03 12.40
C THR A 104 21.25 -1.22 12.24
N PHE A 105 19.96 -1.01 11.98
CA PHE A 105 18.99 -2.06 11.70
C PHE A 105 18.46 -1.89 10.29
N GLN A 106 18.43 -2.97 9.51
CA GLN A 106 17.82 -2.98 8.18
C GLN A 106 16.65 -3.93 8.20
N ILE A 107 15.47 -3.42 7.85
CA ILE A 107 14.22 -4.17 7.94
C ILE A 107 13.60 -4.18 6.54
N TYR A 108 13.55 -5.37 5.95
CA TYR A 108 12.98 -5.61 4.63
C TYR A 108 11.51 -5.97 4.77
N THR A 109 10.65 -5.30 4.02
CA THR A 109 9.23 -5.64 3.96
C THR A 109 8.73 -5.72 2.53
N GLY A 110 7.79 -6.63 2.29
CA GLY A 110 6.99 -6.61 1.08
C GLY A 110 5.91 -5.53 1.11
N ILE A 111 5.20 -5.44 -0.01
CA ILE A 111 3.96 -4.67 -0.16
C ILE A 111 2.89 -5.55 -0.75
N LEU A 112 1.63 -5.21 -0.49
CA LEU A 112 0.52 -5.71 -1.29
C LEU A 112 0.11 -4.64 -2.30
N LEU A 113 -0.08 -5.06 -3.54
CA LEU A 113 -0.34 -4.17 -4.66
C LEU A 113 -1.54 -4.69 -5.45
N VAL A 114 -2.52 -3.82 -5.67
CA VAL A 114 -3.64 -4.03 -6.58
C VAL A 114 -3.36 -3.20 -7.83
N ALA A 115 -3.27 -3.85 -8.99
CA ALA A 115 -2.98 -3.20 -10.26
C ALA A 115 -4.20 -3.24 -11.18
N ILE A 116 -4.60 -2.08 -11.69
CA ILE A 116 -5.61 -1.93 -12.75
C ILE A 116 -4.90 -1.32 -13.96
N SER A 117 -5.05 -1.92 -15.14
CA SER A 117 -4.44 -1.36 -16.35
C SER A 117 -5.10 -0.04 -16.72
N ALA A 118 -4.30 0.99 -16.97
CA ALA A 118 -4.82 2.28 -17.37
C ALA A 118 -5.35 2.31 -18.81
N HIS A 119 -5.22 1.21 -19.55
CA HIS A 119 -5.94 0.99 -20.81
C HIS A 119 -7.46 1.03 -20.63
N PHE A 120 -7.97 0.52 -19.50
CA PHE A 120 -9.41 0.50 -19.23
C PHE A 120 -9.90 1.81 -18.59
N TYR A 121 -9.05 2.44 -17.76
CA TYR A 121 -9.38 3.66 -17.05
C TYR A 121 -8.12 4.38 -16.58
N SER A 122 -7.96 5.66 -16.89
CA SER A 122 -6.82 6.49 -16.47
C SER A 122 -7.34 7.72 -15.71
N LEU A 123 -6.64 8.08 -14.64
CA LEU A 123 -6.82 9.29 -13.84
C LEU A 123 -5.75 10.34 -14.15
N GLY A 124 -4.78 9.99 -14.98
CA GLY A 124 -3.68 10.86 -15.41
C GLY A 124 -2.43 10.67 -14.55
N GLN A 125 -1.27 11.01 -15.13
CA GLN A 125 0.05 10.64 -14.62
C GLN A 125 0.42 11.23 -13.24
N ASN A 126 -0.31 12.25 -12.78
CA ASN A 126 -0.09 12.91 -11.49
C ASN A 126 -1.11 12.47 -10.43
N TYR A 127 -1.94 11.47 -10.73
CA TYR A 127 -2.89 10.97 -9.76
C TYR A 127 -2.16 10.26 -8.64
N GLU A 128 -2.32 10.80 -7.43
CA GLU A 128 -1.84 10.25 -6.18
C GLU A 128 -2.83 10.58 -5.08
N GLN A 129 -3.21 9.57 -4.31
CA GLN A 129 -4.15 9.72 -3.22
C GLN A 129 -3.75 8.82 -2.05
N THR A 130 -3.53 9.42 -0.89
CA THR A 130 -3.43 8.64 0.35
C THR A 130 -4.83 8.18 0.77
N ILE A 131 -4.97 6.89 1.07
CA ILE A 131 -6.23 6.26 1.49
C ILE A 131 -6.23 6.09 3.01
N TYR A 132 -5.11 5.60 3.55
CA TYR A 132 -4.95 5.32 4.98
C TYR A 132 -3.48 5.48 5.39
N PRO A 133 -3.16 6.11 6.53
CA PRO A 133 -4.06 6.94 7.32
C PRO A 133 -4.50 8.18 6.53
N GLN A 134 -5.66 8.78 6.86
CA GLN A 134 -6.18 9.95 6.11
C GLN A 134 -5.23 11.16 6.10
N LYS A 135 -4.28 11.21 7.06
CA LYS A 135 -3.21 12.21 7.10
C LYS A 135 -1.89 11.48 7.22
N TYR A 136 -1.08 11.54 6.17
CA TYR A 136 0.28 11.02 6.14
C TYR A 136 1.24 12.16 5.76
N THR A 137 1.94 12.70 6.75
CA THR A 137 2.76 13.93 6.60
C THR A 137 4.22 13.73 6.94
N ARG A 138 4.57 12.57 7.49
CA ARG A 138 5.91 12.22 7.99
C ARG A 138 6.22 10.79 7.61
N LEU A 139 7.50 10.45 7.45
CA LEU A 139 7.92 9.08 7.19
C LEU A 139 7.59 8.18 8.38
N VAL A 140 7.84 8.70 9.59
CA VAL A 140 7.53 8.02 10.84
C VAL A 140 6.21 8.57 11.39
N SER A 141 5.20 7.72 11.49
CA SER A 141 3.95 8.05 12.17
C SER A 141 4.21 8.25 13.66
N LEU A 142 3.53 9.20 14.30
CA LEU A 142 3.78 9.56 15.69
C LEU A 142 2.54 9.38 16.57
N GLY A 143 2.77 8.96 17.81
CA GLY A 143 1.78 8.96 18.88
C GLY A 143 0.90 7.72 18.93
N GLY A 144 0.12 7.57 20.01
CA GLY A 144 -0.68 6.36 20.25
C GLY A 144 -1.84 6.13 19.28
N ALA A 145 -2.22 7.13 18.49
CA ALA A 145 -3.22 7.03 17.42
C ALA A 145 -2.59 6.97 16.02
N GLY A 146 -1.27 6.84 15.93
CA GLY A 146 -0.57 6.70 14.66
C GLY A 146 -0.81 5.34 14.01
N SER A 147 -0.34 5.21 12.77
CA SER A 147 -0.48 4.00 11.95
C SER A 147 0.88 3.43 11.63
N TYR A 148 1.01 2.10 11.61
CA TYR A 148 2.18 1.42 11.06
C TYR A 148 1.90 0.78 9.69
N SER A 149 0.82 1.22 9.03
CA SER A 149 0.43 0.84 7.68
C SER A 149 0.03 2.07 6.86
N LEU A 150 0.44 2.10 5.60
CA LEU A 150 0.10 3.12 4.61
C LEU A 150 -0.59 2.45 3.43
N ALA A 151 -1.80 2.89 3.12
CA ALA A 151 -2.50 2.57 1.89
C ALA A 151 -2.62 3.82 1.02
N TYR A 152 -2.32 3.69 -0.26
CA TYR A 152 -2.44 4.77 -1.23
C TYR A 152 -2.75 4.25 -2.61
N SER A 153 -3.32 5.11 -3.46
CA SER A 153 -3.46 4.86 -4.89
C SER A 153 -2.64 5.86 -5.69
N LYS A 154 -2.00 5.39 -6.76
CA LYS A 154 -1.34 6.27 -7.74
C LYS A 154 -1.37 5.67 -9.13
N GLU A 155 -1.37 6.52 -10.15
CA GLU A 155 -1.09 6.07 -11.51
C GLU A 155 0.42 6.10 -11.75
N TYR A 156 1.00 4.99 -12.22
CA TYR A 156 2.43 4.88 -12.44
C TYR A 156 2.75 4.06 -13.69
N PHE A 157 3.78 4.50 -14.42
CA PHE A 157 4.27 3.83 -15.61
C PHE A 157 5.36 2.84 -15.22
N THR A 158 5.08 1.55 -15.38
CA THR A 158 6.11 0.51 -15.27
C THR A 158 6.27 -0.14 -16.64
N SER A 159 7.51 -0.34 -17.08
CA SER A 159 7.82 -1.08 -18.32
C SER A 159 7.03 -0.62 -19.56
N GLY A 160 6.76 0.68 -19.68
CA GLY A 160 6.07 1.28 -20.84
C GLY A 160 4.55 1.17 -20.84
N GLN A 161 3.92 0.61 -19.80
CA GLN A 161 2.47 0.54 -19.66
C GLN A 161 2.00 1.25 -18.37
N PRO A 162 0.99 2.13 -18.45
CA PRO A 162 0.43 2.76 -17.26
C PRO A 162 -0.53 1.83 -16.52
N TYR A 163 -0.42 1.84 -15.20
CA TYR A 163 -1.32 1.15 -14.29
C TYR A 163 -1.72 2.08 -13.16
N ILE A 164 -2.95 1.95 -12.69
CA ILE A 164 -3.38 2.50 -11.41
C ILE A 164 -3.07 1.45 -10.36
N TYR A 165 -2.14 1.78 -9.46
CA TYR A 165 -1.74 0.93 -8.35
C TYR A 165 -2.39 1.40 -7.08
N THR A 166 -3.09 0.51 -6.39
CA THR A 166 -3.41 0.66 -4.97
C THR A 166 -2.43 -0.18 -4.16
N VAL A 167 -1.65 0.48 -3.31
CA VAL A 167 -0.52 -0.13 -2.59
C VAL A 167 -0.81 -0.09 -1.10
N ILE A 168 -0.49 -1.18 -0.40
CA ILE A 168 -0.45 -1.27 1.06
C ILE A 168 0.98 -1.60 1.46
N ALA A 169 1.61 -0.68 2.19
CA ALA A 169 2.98 -0.78 2.64
C ALA A 169 3.05 -0.49 4.15
N PRO A 170 3.84 -1.22 4.95
CA PRO A 170 4.10 -0.84 6.32
C PRO A 170 4.84 0.49 6.40
N ILE A 171 4.61 1.22 7.49
CA ILE A 171 5.38 2.42 7.84
C ILE A 171 5.81 2.35 9.32
N PRO A 172 6.90 3.00 9.73
CA PRO A 172 7.31 3.04 11.13
C PRO A 172 6.35 3.90 11.96
N LEU A 173 5.99 3.43 13.16
CA LEU A 173 5.24 4.17 14.17
C LEU A 173 6.11 4.39 15.41
N ALA A 174 6.34 5.65 15.79
CA ALA A 174 7.05 5.99 17.02
C ALA A 174 6.10 6.50 18.11
N ILE A 175 6.23 5.95 19.31
CA ILE A 175 5.49 6.35 20.51
C ILE A 175 6.50 6.75 21.58
N ASN A 176 6.42 8.01 22.02
CA ASN A 176 7.27 8.53 23.08
C ASN A 176 6.56 8.41 24.43
N ASN A 177 7.21 7.75 25.38
CA ASN A 177 6.74 7.61 26.75
C ASN A 177 7.74 8.27 27.70
N THR A 178 7.23 8.92 28.73
CA THR A 178 8.02 9.41 29.86
C THR A 178 7.69 8.55 31.06
N ILE A 179 8.70 7.91 31.64
CA ILE A 179 8.58 7.10 32.84
C ILE A 179 9.28 7.84 33.96
N THR A 180 8.52 8.17 35.01
CA THR A 180 9.07 8.81 36.20
C THR A 180 9.12 7.78 37.30
N LEU A 181 10.33 7.41 37.74
CA LEU A 181 10.56 6.52 38.86
C LEU A 181 10.81 7.36 40.10
N GLN A 182 10.02 7.14 41.15
CA GLN A 182 10.23 7.76 42.46
C GLN A 182 10.64 6.67 43.45
N ALA A 183 11.89 6.73 43.92
CA ALA A 183 12.41 5.86 44.97
C ALA A 183 12.87 6.73 46.15
N GLY A 184 12.04 6.80 47.19
CA GLY A 184 12.28 7.71 48.32
C GLY A 184 12.23 9.18 47.91
N SER A 185 13.31 9.93 48.18
CA SER A 185 13.48 11.33 47.78
C SER A 185 14.11 11.52 46.38
N THR A 186 14.52 10.44 45.72
CA THR A 186 15.16 10.50 44.40
C THR A 186 14.12 10.29 43.31
N GLN A 187 13.97 11.29 42.44
CA GLN A 187 13.13 11.22 41.24
C GLN A 187 14.05 11.05 40.02
N LYS A 188 13.90 9.93 39.30
CA LYS A 188 14.60 9.69 38.03
C LYS A 188 13.58 9.69 36.89
N THR A 189 13.79 10.55 35.91
CA THR A 189 12.97 10.60 34.70
C THR A 189 13.71 9.86 33.59
N GLN A 190 13.04 8.89 32.99
CA GLN A 190 13.53 8.13 31.85
C GLN A 190 12.60 8.36 30.65
N TYR A 191 13.19 8.61 29.49
CA TYR A 191 12.45 8.73 28.24
C TYR A 191 12.58 7.43 27.47
N VAL A 192 11.45 6.89 27.00
CA VAL A 192 11.41 5.66 26.20
C VAL A 192 10.69 5.95 24.89
N THR A 193 11.42 5.87 23.78
CA THR A 193 10.81 5.89 22.44
C THR A 193 10.62 4.45 21.99
N LYS A 194 9.39 4.07 21.69
CA LYS A 194 9.05 2.78 21.10
C LYS A 194 8.84 2.95 19.61
N ILE A 195 9.56 2.21 18.78
CA ILE A 195 9.34 2.19 17.34
C ILE A 195 8.74 0.84 16.97
N TYR A 196 7.58 0.87 16.33
CA TYR A 196 6.85 -0.28 15.82
C TYR A 196 6.94 -0.28 14.30
N LEU A 197 7.39 -1.39 13.73
CA LEU A 197 7.39 -1.58 12.28
C LEU A 197 6.81 -2.96 11.94
N ALA A 198 5.78 -2.99 11.12
CA ALA A 198 5.26 -4.24 10.58
C ALA A 198 6.10 -4.70 9.37
N GLN A 199 6.23 -6.01 9.22
CA GLN A 199 6.89 -6.66 8.09
C GLN A 199 5.86 -7.55 7.39
N LEU A 200 5.50 -7.21 6.16
CA LEU A 200 4.58 -8.05 5.37
C LEU A 200 5.36 -9.21 4.75
N VAL A 201 4.92 -10.42 5.05
CA VAL A 201 5.47 -11.70 4.56
C VAL A 201 4.35 -12.54 3.95
N PRO A 202 4.60 -13.44 2.99
CA PRO A 202 3.55 -14.29 2.44
C PRO A 202 3.24 -15.45 3.39
N GLY A 203 1.96 -15.74 3.64
CA GLY A 203 1.53 -16.74 4.63
C GLY A 203 1.91 -18.19 4.31
N ASN A 204 2.29 -18.49 3.07
CA ASN A 204 2.74 -19.83 2.67
C ASN A 204 4.23 -20.05 2.95
N GLN A 205 4.96 -19.01 3.33
CA GLN A 205 6.34 -19.10 3.78
C GLN A 205 6.32 -18.64 5.23
N GLN A 206 6.31 -19.60 6.16
CA GLN A 206 6.56 -19.32 7.58
C GLN A 206 7.99 -18.81 7.70
N GLU A 207 8.20 -17.52 7.44
CA GLU A 207 9.39 -16.87 7.92
C GLU A 207 9.30 -16.91 9.44
N GLN A 208 10.32 -17.51 10.05
CA GLN A 208 10.48 -17.42 11.48
C GLN A 208 10.35 -15.94 11.87
N PRO A 209 9.59 -15.62 12.93
CA PRO A 209 9.47 -14.24 13.39
C PRO A 209 10.89 -13.66 13.52
N PRO A 210 11.11 -12.39 13.14
CA PRO A 210 12.43 -11.79 13.09
C PRO A 210 13.16 -12.12 14.39
N GLN A 211 14.26 -12.86 14.30
CA GLN A 211 14.95 -13.35 15.49
C GLN A 211 15.78 -12.26 16.16
N SER A 212 16.13 -11.23 15.39
CA SER A 212 16.77 -10.01 15.86
C SER A 212 16.36 -8.84 14.98
N CYS A 213 16.50 -7.63 15.50
CA CYS A 213 16.32 -6.43 14.67
C CYS A 213 17.50 -6.21 13.71
N THR A 214 18.59 -6.98 13.85
CA THR A 214 19.84 -6.84 13.09
C THR A 214 19.87 -7.66 11.80
N GLN A 215 18.73 -8.18 11.34
CA GLN A 215 18.68 -9.01 10.13
C GLN A 215 18.96 -8.19 8.86
N ILE A 216 20.23 -8.12 8.49
CA ILE A 216 20.72 -7.36 7.31
C ILE A 216 20.58 -8.11 5.98
N THR A 217 20.21 -9.39 5.99
CA THR A 217 20.08 -10.17 4.75
C THR A 217 18.64 -10.14 4.26
N PRO A 218 18.38 -9.72 3.01
CA PRO A 218 17.04 -9.75 2.44
C PRO A 218 16.54 -11.20 2.41
N PRO A 219 15.30 -11.44 2.86
CA PRO A 219 14.73 -12.78 2.78
C PRO A 219 14.60 -13.26 1.32
N LYS A 220 14.66 -14.57 1.09
CA LYS A 220 14.52 -15.15 -0.27
C LYS A 220 13.07 -15.51 -0.54
N ILE A 221 12.25 -14.50 -0.79
CA ILE A 221 10.83 -14.66 -1.09
C ILE A 221 10.56 -14.33 -2.56
N GLY A 222 9.74 -15.15 -3.23
CA GLY A 222 9.22 -14.89 -4.58
C GLY A 222 7.91 -14.08 -4.58
N VAL A 223 7.60 -13.43 -5.70
CA VAL A 223 6.32 -12.74 -5.90
C VAL A 223 5.16 -13.73 -5.76
N VAL A 224 4.13 -13.35 -5.00
CA VAL A 224 2.91 -14.15 -4.84
C VAL A 224 1.74 -13.40 -5.49
N THR A 225 1.19 -13.97 -6.56
CA THR A 225 0.04 -13.39 -7.27
C THR A 225 -1.25 -14.08 -6.84
N TYR A 226 -2.25 -13.29 -6.46
CA TYR A 226 -3.59 -13.77 -6.13
C TYR A 226 -4.48 -13.58 -7.36
N ASN A 227 -4.32 -14.50 -8.33
CA ASN A 227 -4.96 -14.42 -9.65
C ASN A 227 -6.41 -14.94 -9.67
N VAL A 228 -7.21 -14.53 -8.69
CA VAL A 228 -8.64 -14.84 -8.65
C VAL A 228 -9.43 -13.54 -8.71
N THR A 229 -10.51 -13.53 -9.49
CA THR A 229 -11.39 -12.34 -9.63
C THR A 229 -12.14 -12.03 -8.34
N THR A 230 -12.38 -13.02 -7.50
CA THR A 230 -13.03 -12.87 -6.20
C THR A 230 -12.31 -13.75 -5.20
N GLY A 231 -12.10 -13.25 -3.99
CA GLY A 231 -11.40 -14.01 -2.97
C GLY A 231 -11.29 -13.21 -1.69
N TYR A 232 -10.36 -13.62 -0.82
CA TYR A 232 -10.01 -12.88 0.37
C TYR A 232 -8.50 -12.87 0.59
N ILE A 233 -8.02 -11.82 1.25
CA ILE A 233 -6.68 -11.78 1.83
C ILE A 233 -6.81 -11.81 3.34
N SER A 234 -6.18 -12.80 3.97
CA SER A 234 -6.07 -12.93 5.42
C SER A 234 -4.74 -12.35 5.91
N THR A 235 -4.79 -11.44 6.87
CA THR A 235 -3.63 -10.97 7.62
C THR A 235 -3.55 -11.72 8.94
N GLN A 236 -2.36 -12.19 9.33
CA GLN A 236 -2.15 -12.86 10.62
C GLN A 236 -0.86 -12.37 11.29
N GLY A 237 -0.93 -12.08 12.59
CA GLY A 237 0.25 -11.75 13.40
C GLY A 237 1.07 -13.00 13.71
N ALA A 238 2.25 -13.12 13.11
CA ALA A 238 3.13 -14.29 13.23
C ALA A 238 4.15 -14.19 14.36
N GLY A 239 4.33 -12.99 14.94
CA GLY A 239 5.23 -12.74 16.07
C GLY A 239 6.00 -11.44 15.90
N TYR A 240 6.84 -11.10 16.88
CA TYR A 240 7.68 -9.90 16.80
C TYR A 240 9.05 -10.07 17.46
N ALA A 241 10.05 -9.38 16.91
CA ALA A 241 11.33 -9.14 17.55
C ALA A 241 11.25 -7.88 18.41
N SER A 242 12.03 -7.81 19.49
CA SER A 242 12.25 -6.55 20.20
C SER A 242 13.72 -6.35 20.52
N CYS A 243 14.22 -5.14 20.30
CA CYS A 243 15.57 -4.72 20.65
C CYS A 243 15.53 -3.45 21.48
N THR A 244 16.37 -3.40 22.51
CA THR A 244 16.46 -2.26 23.42
C THR A 244 17.86 -1.67 23.36
N ILE A 245 17.92 -0.34 23.25
CA ILE A 245 19.18 0.42 23.29
C ILE A 245 19.04 1.53 24.32
N ALA A 246 19.95 1.57 25.28
CA ALA A 246 20.04 2.63 26.27
C ALA A 246 20.97 3.76 25.82
N ASN A 247 20.87 4.91 26.47
CA ASN A 247 21.72 6.09 26.25
C ASN A 247 21.73 6.57 24.80
N VAL A 248 20.54 6.60 24.19
CA VAL A 248 20.31 7.07 22.83
C VAL A 248 20.48 8.59 22.77
N GLU A 249 21.13 9.07 21.72
CA GLU A 249 21.33 10.50 21.44
C GLU A 249 20.52 10.96 20.23
N SER A 250 20.37 10.09 19.22
CA SER A 250 19.52 10.34 18.05
C SER A 250 19.06 9.04 17.42
N ILE A 251 17.88 9.07 16.79
CA ILE A 251 17.38 7.96 15.98
C ILE A 251 17.07 8.51 14.60
N THR A 252 17.70 7.95 13.57
CA THR A 252 17.42 8.29 12.18
C THR A 252 16.75 7.09 11.52
N VAL A 253 15.60 7.35 10.91
CA VAL A 253 14.87 6.36 10.11
C VAL A 253 14.94 6.80 8.66
N SER A 254 15.38 5.92 7.77
CA SER A 254 15.33 6.14 6.34
C SER A 254 14.61 5.01 5.61
N ALA A 255 14.01 5.35 4.47
CA ALA A 255 13.29 4.43 3.61
C ALA A 255 13.89 4.44 2.21
N SER A 256 14.11 3.24 1.68
CA SER A 256 14.57 3.05 0.30
C SER A 256 13.88 1.85 -0.33
N SER A 257 13.89 1.80 -1.66
CA SER A 257 13.47 0.60 -2.38
C SER A 257 14.65 -0.29 -2.71
N ALA A 258 14.48 -1.60 -2.55
CA ALA A 258 15.41 -2.62 -3.04
C ALA A 258 15.01 -3.17 -4.44
N SER A 259 13.92 -2.67 -5.03
CA SER A 259 13.46 -3.09 -6.36
C SER A 259 13.78 -2.06 -7.44
N GLN A 260 14.23 -2.55 -8.60
CA GLN A 260 14.38 -1.72 -9.80
C GLN A 260 13.02 -1.39 -10.45
N LEU A 261 12.02 -2.26 -10.32
CA LEU A 261 10.69 -2.07 -10.92
C LEU A 261 9.86 -1.05 -10.14
N TYR A 262 10.08 -0.97 -8.84
CA TYR A 262 9.38 -0.05 -7.93
C TYR A 262 10.42 0.81 -7.22
N PRO A 263 11.05 1.79 -7.90
CA PRO A 263 12.08 2.63 -7.30
C PRO A 263 11.52 3.43 -6.12
N THR A 264 12.36 4.09 -5.33
CA THR A 264 11.90 4.85 -4.16
C THR A 264 10.84 5.92 -4.51
N SER A 265 10.87 6.49 -5.72
CA SER A 265 9.85 7.44 -6.23
C SER A 265 8.47 6.82 -6.52
N PHE A 266 8.38 5.49 -6.56
CA PHE A 266 7.09 4.79 -6.59
C PHE A 266 6.32 5.02 -5.29
N PHE A 267 7.02 5.09 -4.17
CA PHE A 267 6.43 5.31 -2.85
C PHE A 267 6.14 6.78 -2.59
N ILE A 268 5.07 7.05 -1.85
CA ILE A 268 4.56 8.41 -1.62
C ILE A 268 5.05 8.99 -0.29
N PHE A 269 6.30 8.68 0.07
CA PHE A 269 6.85 9.11 1.35
C PHE A 269 7.09 10.63 1.37
N PRO A 270 6.59 11.36 2.39
CA PRO A 270 6.82 12.79 2.54
C PRO A 270 8.31 13.15 2.64
N SER A 271 9.10 12.27 3.21
CA SER A 271 10.56 12.33 3.23
C SER A 271 11.15 10.91 3.15
N LEU A 272 12.38 10.79 2.65
CA LEU A 272 13.12 9.51 2.64
C LEU A 272 13.93 9.28 3.91
N GLN A 273 14.05 10.31 4.75
CA GLN A 273 14.79 10.27 5.99
C GLN A 273 14.09 11.17 7.00
N GLU A 274 14.07 10.72 8.24
CA GLU A 274 13.53 11.45 9.37
C GLU A 274 14.37 11.16 10.62
N THR A 275 14.73 12.22 11.36
CA THR A 275 15.46 12.09 12.61
C THR A 275 14.55 12.43 13.78
N ILE A 276 14.50 11.52 14.75
CA ILE A 276 13.84 11.69 16.03
C ILE A 276 14.92 12.10 17.03
N HIS A 277 14.65 13.20 17.73
CA HIS A 277 15.52 13.76 18.76
C HIS A 277 14.99 13.43 20.17
N PRO A 278 15.86 13.45 21.18
CA PRO A 278 15.45 13.21 22.56
C PRO A 278 14.40 14.24 23.00
N PRO A 279 13.42 13.85 23.83
CA PRO A 279 12.36 14.76 24.28
C PRO A 279 12.86 15.94 25.13
N SER A 280 14.01 15.81 25.80
CA SER A 280 14.64 16.87 26.59
C SER A 280 16.15 16.61 26.75
N GLN A 281 16.92 17.64 27.17
CA GLN A 281 18.38 17.57 27.31
C GLN A 281 18.89 17.00 28.65
N GLY A 282 18.04 16.36 29.47
CA GLY A 282 18.37 16.08 30.87
C GLY A 282 17.94 14.73 31.43
N GLY A 283 17.70 13.71 30.61
CA GLY A 283 17.31 12.37 31.08
C GLY A 283 17.87 11.24 30.23
N GLU A 284 17.96 10.04 30.80
CA GLU A 284 18.35 8.84 30.06
C GLU A 284 17.28 8.53 29.01
N TRP A 285 17.67 8.52 27.74
CA TRP A 285 16.81 8.17 26.63
C TRP A 285 17.09 6.74 26.15
N GLN A 286 16.04 5.95 26.04
CA GLN A 286 16.07 4.56 25.60
C GLN A 286 15.19 4.38 24.35
N LEU A 287 15.67 3.57 23.41
CA LEU A 287 14.88 3.06 22.29
C LEU A 287 14.43 1.62 22.59
N GLN A 288 13.16 1.34 22.30
CA GLN A 288 12.63 -0.02 22.14
C GLN A 288 12.12 -0.18 20.72
N LEU A 289 12.83 -0.95 19.89
CA LEU A 289 12.43 -1.28 18.54
C LEU A 289 11.63 -2.58 18.56
N TYR A 290 10.47 -2.60 17.89
CA TYR A 290 9.59 -3.75 17.71
C TYR A 290 9.37 -3.99 16.22
N VAL A 291 9.70 -5.19 15.75
CA VAL A 291 9.50 -5.59 14.35
C VAL A 291 8.54 -6.76 14.34
N GLY A 292 7.33 -6.56 13.82
CA GLY A 292 6.25 -7.55 13.84
C GLY A 292 5.98 -8.15 12.47
N SER A 293 6.03 -9.48 12.35
CA SER A 293 5.69 -10.16 11.09
C SER A 293 4.19 -10.30 10.93
N VAL A 294 3.70 -9.89 9.76
CA VAL A 294 2.32 -10.05 9.31
C VAL A 294 2.30 -10.94 8.09
N GLU A 295 1.77 -12.14 8.27
CA GLU A 295 1.54 -13.10 7.21
C GLU A 295 0.32 -12.69 6.38
N LEU A 296 0.50 -12.64 5.06
CA LEU A 296 -0.53 -12.41 4.06
C LEU A 296 -0.85 -13.74 3.37
N GLY A 297 -1.97 -14.35 3.76
CA GLY A 297 -2.55 -15.50 3.07
C GLY A 297 -3.72 -15.07 2.18
N GLY A 298 -4.14 -15.91 1.26
CA GLY A 298 -5.31 -15.62 0.43
C GLY A 298 -5.74 -16.79 -0.45
N GLY A 299 -7.01 -16.76 -0.84
CA GLY A 299 -7.69 -17.77 -1.65
C GLY A 299 -8.88 -17.20 -2.39
#